data_AF-A0A9X8SZA7-F1
#
_entry.id   AF-A0A9X8SZA7-F1
#
_cell.length_a   1.000
_cell.length_b   1.000
_cell.length_c   1.000
_cell.angle_alpha   90.00
_cell.angle_beta   90.00
_cell.angle_gamma   90.00
#
_symmetry.space_group_name_H-M   'P 1'
#
loop_
_entity.id
_entity.type
_entity.pdbx_description
1 polymer ?
#
loop_
_entity_poly.entity_id
_entity_poly.type
_entity_poly.pdbx_seq_one_letter_code
_entity_poly.pdbx_strand_id
1 'polypeptide(L)'
;MNKRINVTIVLAVILCGLTACKAQSMEDTKPKNDQSHKTSHKSHEKVLKDDSDKTPAEIDQKEGIAAEQIVVSISDDGFVTSHGDHYHFYNGEVPFDSLLSTELLAPEDYQFDNSHVISDIQNGYILKVGETYYVYLKDQNHRDNLRAVSEE
;
A
#
# COMPACT_ATOMS: atom_id res chain seq x y z
N MET A 1 1.22 19.86 -54.60
CA MET A 1 1.94 18.82 -55.38
C MET A 1 2.94 18.21 -54.42
N ASN A 2 2.53 17.19 -53.66
CA ASN A 2 3.24 16.75 -52.46
C ASN A 2 3.87 15.38 -52.75
N LYS A 3 5.20 15.37 -52.90
CA LYS A 3 5.99 14.18 -53.20
C LYS A 3 6.09 13.29 -51.97
N ARG A 4 5.71 12.02 -52.14
CA ARG A 4 5.91 10.92 -51.18
C ARG A 4 7.39 10.57 -51.15
N ILE A 5 7.98 10.52 -49.95
CA ILE A 5 9.35 10.05 -49.73
C ILE A 5 9.25 8.78 -48.90
N ASN A 6 9.66 7.67 -49.52
CA ASN A 6 9.81 6.36 -48.90
C ASN A 6 11.07 6.36 -48.03
N VAL A 7 11.00 5.83 -46.80
CA VAL A 7 12.20 5.53 -46.01
C VAL A 7 12.23 4.05 -45.67
N THR A 8 13.33 3.47 -46.13
CA THR A 8 13.76 2.09 -46.21
C THR A 8 13.89 1.38 -44.85
N ILE A 9 13.39 0.14 -44.79
CA ILE A 9 13.67 -0.84 -43.74
C ILE A 9 15.10 -1.37 -43.92
N VAL A 10 15.93 -1.31 -42.89
CA VAL A 10 17.21 -2.02 -42.84
C VAL A 10 17.23 -2.93 -41.63
N LEU A 11 17.11 -4.23 -41.90
CA LEU A 11 17.37 -5.33 -40.97
C LEU A 11 18.87 -5.63 -41.00
N ALA A 12 19.54 -5.60 -39.85
CA ALA A 12 20.90 -6.11 -39.71
C ALA A 12 21.00 -6.97 -38.45
N VAL A 13 20.93 -8.29 -38.65
CA VAL A 13 21.30 -9.31 -37.66
C VAL A 13 22.78 -9.59 -37.84
N ILE A 14 23.58 -9.40 -36.78
CA ILE A 14 24.95 -9.93 -36.72
C ILE A 14 25.14 -10.58 -35.34
N LEU A 15 25.10 -11.91 -35.33
CA LEU A 15 25.67 -12.75 -34.27
C LEU A 15 27.19 -12.78 -34.42
N CYS A 16 27.92 -12.65 -33.32
CA CYS A 16 29.24 -13.26 -33.14
C CYS A 16 29.47 -13.44 -31.63
N GLY A 17 29.66 -14.69 -31.20
CA GLY A 17 29.81 -15.07 -29.80
C GLY A 17 31.26 -15.29 -29.35
N LEU A 18 31.33 -15.67 -28.07
CA LEU A 18 32.40 -16.37 -27.35
C LEU A 18 33.66 -15.55 -27.04
N THR A 19 33.88 -15.26 -25.75
CA THR A 19 34.92 -15.94 -24.95
C THR A 19 34.77 -15.70 -23.44
N ALA A 20 34.70 -16.83 -22.72
CA ALA A 20 35.27 -17.16 -21.40
C ALA A 20 35.28 -16.13 -20.26
N CYS A 21 34.45 -16.37 -19.24
CA CYS A 21 34.81 -16.10 -17.85
C CYS A 21 34.60 -17.39 -17.03
N LYS A 22 35.65 -17.82 -16.32
CA LYS A 22 35.62 -18.96 -15.39
C LYS A 22 35.52 -18.45 -13.95
N ALA A 23 34.64 -19.06 -13.16
CA ALA A 23 34.80 -19.45 -11.73
C ALA A 23 33.44 -20.04 -11.28
N GLN A 24 33.34 -21.34 -10.95
CA GLN A 24 33.28 -21.88 -9.56
C GLN A 24 32.19 -21.21 -8.71
N SER A 25 31.27 -21.87 -8.02
CA SER A 25 30.91 -23.27 -7.78
C SER A 25 29.52 -23.21 -7.13
N MET A 26 28.66 -24.18 -7.43
CA MET A 26 27.44 -24.42 -6.65
C MET A 26 27.85 -25.12 -5.36
N GLU A 27 27.56 -24.54 -4.20
CA GLU A 27 27.46 -25.26 -2.93
C GLU A 27 26.26 -24.72 -2.15
N ASP A 28 25.20 -25.53 -2.13
CA ASP A 28 24.11 -25.45 -1.18
C ASP A 28 24.68 -25.56 0.25
N THR A 29 24.45 -24.55 1.09
CA THR A 29 24.64 -24.67 2.55
C THR A 29 23.68 -23.73 3.29
N LYS A 30 22.57 -24.29 3.81
CA LYS A 30 21.92 -23.83 5.06
C LYS A 30 22.97 -23.96 6.19
N PRO A 31 23.08 -23.13 7.26
CA PRO A 31 22.03 -22.48 8.11
C PRO A 31 22.38 -21.01 8.50
N LYS A 32 21.54 -20.24 9.22
CA LYS A 32 21.46 -20.20 10.70
C LYS A 32 20.48 -19.12 11.19
N ASN A 33 19.72 -19.50 12.19
CA ASN A 33 19.17 -18.68 13.27
C ASN A 33 20.18 -17.61 13.71
N ASP A 34 19.79 -16.33 13.69
CA ASP A 34 20.54 -15.29 14.39
C ASP A 34 19.59 -14.58 15.38
N GLN A 35 19.57 -15.13 16.60
CA GLN A 35 19.22 -14.35 17.78
C GLN A 35 20.31 -13.28 17.96
N SER A 36 20.05 -12.06 17.50
CA SER A 36 20.84 -10.91 17.94
C SER A 36 20.11 -10.18 19.06
N HIS A 37 20.48 -10.51 20.29
CA HIS A 37 20.16 -9.69 21.46
C HIS A 37 21.06 -8.45 21.41
N LYS A 38 20.59 -7.36 20.80
CA LYS A 38 21.19 -6.03 20.93
C LYS A 38 20.30 -5.13 21.76
N THR A 39 20.89 -4.69 22.85
CA THR A 39 20.36 -3.81 23.89
C THR A 39 19.81 -2.49 23.35
N SER A 40 18.52 -2.30 23.57
CA SER A 40 17.83 -1.09 24.08
C SER A 40 18.44 0.27 23.72
N HIS A 41 18.07 0.77 22.54
CA HIS A 41 17.44 2.08 22.42
C HIS A 41 16.13 1.86 21.67
N LYS A 42 15.03 1.61 22.40
CA LYS A 42 13.72 1.36 21.82
C LYS A 42 13.13 2.69 21.35
N SER A 43 13.56 3.17 20.19
CA SER A 43 12.63 3.88 19.31
C SER A 43 11.58 2.84 18.92
N HIS A 44 10.33 3.06 19.32
CA HIS A 44 9.20 2.24 18.89
C HIS A 44 8.97 2.51 17.39
N GLU A 45 9.80 1.90 16.53
CA GLU A 45 9.56 1.93 15.09
C GLU A 45 8.46 0.92 14.78
N LYS A 46 7.27 1.39 14.41
CA LYS A 46 6.17 0.52 14.01
C LYS A 46 6.56 -0.19 12.71
N VAL A 47 6.56 -1.52 12.76
CA VAL A 47 6.95 -2.38 11.62
C VAL A 47 5.82 -2.43 10.60
N LEU A 48 6.11 -2.25 9.31
CA LEU A 48 5.14 -2.49 8.24
C LEU A 48 5.24 -3.95 7.77
N LYS A 49 4.11 -4.65 7.77
CA LYS A 49 3.95 -6.00 7.23
C LYS A 49 3.29 -5.92 5.86
N ASP A 50 3.81 -6.70 4.92
CA ASP A 50 3.19 -6.88 3.60
C ASP A 50 2.24 -8.07 3.65
N ASP A 51 0.93 -7.78 3.59
CA ASP A 51 -0.14 -8.76 3.56
C ASP A 51 -1.06 -8.54 2.34
N SER A 52 -0.45 -8.10 1.24
CA SER A 52 -1.03 -7.85 -0.08
C SER A 52 -2.07 -8.87 -0.56
N ASP A 53 -1.87 -10.15 -0.26
CA ASP A 53 -2.73 -11.27 -0.73
C ASP A 53 -3.79 -11.71 0.28
N LYS A 54 -3.99 -10.97 1.38
CA LYS A 54 -4.92 -11.33 2.45
C LYS A 54 -5.94 -10.23 2.71
N THR A 55 -7.03 -10.62 3.33
CA THR A 55 -8.03 -9.71 3.87
C THR A 55 -7.68 -9.32 5.32
N PRO A 56 -8.15 -8.15 5.79
CA PRO A 56 -8.03 -7.78 7.20
C PRO A 56 -8.55 -8.87 8.15
N ALA A 57 -9.69 -9.49 7.85
CA ALA A 57 -10.27 -10.54 8.69
C ALA A 57 -9.38 -11.80 8.80
N GLU A 58 -8.66 -12.16 7.73
CA GLU A 58 -7.68 -13.26 7.77
C GLU A 58 -6.48 -12.93 8.65
N ILE A 59 -6.04 -11.66 8.66
CA ILE A 59 -4.99 -11.18 9.56
C ILE A 59 -5.46 -11.19 11.01
N ASP A 60 -6.66 -10.71 11.30
CA ASP A 60 -7.23 -10.75 12.65
C ASP A 60 -7.25 -12.17 13.19
N GLN A 61 -7.72 -13.12 12.38
CA GLN A 61 -7.76 -14.53 12.76
C GLN A 61 -6.36 -15.12 12.97
N LYS A 62 -5.41 -14.78 12.10
CA LYS A 62 -4.04 -15.31 12.15
C LYS A 62 -3.27 -14.79 13.37
N GLU A 63 -3.40 -13.49 13.65
CA GLU A 63 -2.65 -12.86 14.74
C GLU A 63 -3.34 -13.04 16.09
N GLY A 64 -4.67 -13.15 16.11
CA GLY A 64 -5.45 -13.37 17.31
C GLY A 64 -5.30 -12.23 18.33
N ILE A 65 -4.91 -11.04 17.88
CA ILE A 65 -4.78 -9.86 18.73
C ILE A 65 -6.13 -9.16 18.83
N ALA A 66 -6.45 -8.66 20.02
CA ALA A 66 -7.66 -7.89 20.25
C ALA A 66 -7.38 -6.39 20.00
N ALA A 67 -7.00 -6.04 18.77
CA ALA A 67 -6.77 -4.66 18.36
C ALA A 67 -7.66 -4.33 17.16
N GLU A 68 -8.08 -3.06 17.05
CA GLU A 68 -8.76 -2.59 15.85
C GLU A 68 -7.78 -2.47 14.68
N GLN A 69 -8.24 -2.78 13.47
CA GLN A 69 -7.54 -2.45 12.23
C GLN A 69 -8.08 -1.13 11.67
N ILE A 70 -7.26 -0.09 11.74
CA ILE A 70 -7.66 1.28 11.35
C ILE A 70 -6.89 1.66 10.10
N VAL A 71 -7.58 1.96 8.99
CA VAL A 71 -6.94 2.47 7.77
C VAL A 71 -6.32 3.83 8.06
N VAL A 72 -5.00 3.94 7.87
CA VAL A 72 -4.20 5.16 8.11
C VAL A 72 -3.65 5.77 6.83
N SER A 73 -3.59 5.01 5.75
CA SER A 73 -3.12 5.51 4.44
C SER A 73 -3.79 4.74 3.31
N ILE A 74 -3.99 5.40 2.17
CA ILE A 74 -4.59 4.86 0.96
C ILE A 74 -3.74 5.30 -0.23
N SER A 75 -3.52 4.41 -1.19
CA SER A 75 -2.77 4.65 -2.42
C SER A 75 -3.50 4.03 -3.62
N ASP A 76 -2.90 4.15 -4.82
CA ASP A 76 -3.40 3.51 -6.03
C ASP A 76 -3.36 1.98 -5.97
N ASP A 77 -2.36 1.43 -5.27
CA ASP A 77 -2.13 -0.01 -5.22
C ASP A 77 -2.88 -0.68 -4.06
N GLY A 78 -3.23 0.08 -3.02
CA GLY A 78 -3.73 -0.50 -1.79
C GLY A 78 -3.96 0.48 -0.65
N PHE A 79 -3.97 -0.04 0.57
CA PHE A 79 -4.12 0.73 1.79
C PHE A 79 -3.30 0.15 2.93
N VAL A 80 -2.99 1.00 3.91
CA VAL A 80 -2.25 0.62 5.12
C VAL A 80 -3.17 0.73 6.31
N THR A 81 -3.21 -0.30 7.16
CA THR A 81 -3.88 -0.26 8.47
C THR A 81 -2.88 -0.21 9.61
N SER A 82 -3.22 0.52 10.67
CA SER A 82 -2.64 0.37 12.01
C SER A 82 -3.35 -0.77 12.71
N HIS A 83 -2.59 -1.72 13.26
CA HIS A 83 -3.10 -2.88 13.98
C HIS A 83 -2.24 -3.12 15.23
N GLY A 84 -2.70 -2.60 16.37
CA GLY A 84 -1.90 -2.61 17.60
C GLY A 84 -0.61 -1.81 17.46
N ASP A 85 0.54 -2.49 17.55
CA ASP A 85 1.88 -1.88 17.57
C ASP A 85 2.59 -1.87 16.22
N HIS A 86 1.92 -2.27 15.14
CA HIS A 86 2.50 -2.36 13.80
C HIS A 86 1.48 -2.00 12.72
N TYR A 87 1.92 -2.04 11.48
CA TYR A 87 1.11 -1.71 10.31
C TYR A 87 0.99 -2.92 9.36
N HIS A 88 -0.10 -2.99 8.62
CA HIS A 88 -0.29 -3.92 7.50
C HIS A 88 -0.57 -3.17 6.22
N PHE A 89 0.04 -3.59 5.13
CA PHE A 89 -0.33 -3.19 3.78
C PHE A 89 -1.21 -4.26 3.13
N TYR A 90 -2.27 -3.83 2.47
CA TYR A 90 -3.21 -4.66 1.71
C TYR A 90 -3.36 -4.09 0.30
N ASN A 91 -3.45 -4.96 -0.71
CA ASN A 91 -3.74 -4.52 -2.08
C ASN A 91 -5.22 -4.24 -2.28
N GLY A 92 -5.51 -3.35 -3.24
CA GLY A 92 -6.86 -3.07 -3.73
C GLY A 92 -7.62 -2.03 -2.90
N GLU A 93 -8.93 -2.04 -3.03
CA GLU A 93 -9.79 -1.02 -2.44
C GLU A 93 -10.02 -1.25 -0.95
N VAL A 94 -10.19 -0.14 -0.21
CA VAL A 94 -10.59 -0.16 1.19
C VAL A 94 -11.97 -0.84 1.34
N PRO A 95 -12.12 -1.87 2.19
CA PRO A 95 -13.42 -2.51 2.45
C PRO A 95 -14.48 -1.52 2.94
N PHE A 96 -15.73 -1.74 2.55
CA PHE A 96 -16.85 -0.82 2.78
C PHE A 96 -17.06 -0.45 4.26
N ASP A 97 -16.85 -1.40 5.17
CA ASP A 97 -17.07 -1.30 6.61
C ASP A 97 -15.78 -1.07 7.43
N SER A 98 -14.70 -0.63 6.77
CA SER A 98 -13.42 -0.36 7.44
C SER A 98 -13.51 0.75 8.49
N LEU A 99 -12.74 0.60 9.57
CA LEU A 99 -12.41 1.70 10.47
C LEU A 99 -11.34 2.58 9.80
N LEU A 100 -11.52 3.90 9.87
CA LEU A 100 -10.71 4.89 9.16
C LEU A 100 -10.11 5.89 10.13
N SER A 101 -8.87 6.30 9.88
CA SER A 101 -8.24 7.37 10.65
C SER A 101 -8.95 8.69 10.40
N THR A 102 -9.14 9.49 11.46
CA THR A 102 -9.62 10.87 11.35
C THR A 102 -8.68 11.75 10.53
N GLU A 103 -7.41 11.37 10.39
CA GLU A 103 -6.42 12.10 9.60
C GLU A 103 -6.65 12.00 8.10
N LEU A 104 -7.40 10.99 7.65
CA LEU A 104 -7.77 10.84 6.25
C LEU A 104 -8.92 11.75 5.84
N LEU A 105 -9.55 12.48 6.77
CA LEU A 105 -10.71 13.31 6.42
C LEU A 105 -10.35 14.40 5.42
N ALA A 106 -11.25 14.61 4.46
CA ALA A 106 -11.17 15.77 3.59
C ALA A 106 -11.14 17.07 4.41
N PRO A 107 -10.40 18.11 3.96
CA PRO A 107 -10.41 19.42 4.60
C PRO A 107 -11.83 19.97 4.79
N GLU A 108 -12.06 20.75 5.84
CA GLU A 108 -13.40 21.32 6.14
C GLU A 108 -13.92 22.25 5.03
N ASP A 109 -13.03 22.90 4.29
CA ASP A 109 -13.35 23.80 3.18
C ASP A 109 -13.49 23.08 1.82
N TYR A 110 -13.25 21.77 1.77
CA TYR A 110 -13.38 20.98 0.56
C TYR A 110 -14.83 20.99 0.04
N GLN A 111 -14.97 21.31 -1.25
CA GLN A 111 -16.24 21.26 -1.96
C GLN A 111 -16.37 19.91 -2.65
N PHE A 112 -17.43 19.17 -2.32
CA PHE A 112 -17.65 17.84 -2.87
C PHE A 112 -17.72 17.84 -4.40
N ASP A 113 -16.94 16.96 -5.01
CA ASP A 113 -16.93 16.72 -6.44
C ASP A 113 -16.97 15.21 -6.70
N ASN A 114 -18.01 14.77 -7.42
CA ASN A 114 -18.22 13.37 -7.75
C ASN A 114 -17.12 12.81 -8.67
N SER A 115 -16.39 13.66 -9.41
CA SER A 115 -15.27 13.22 -10.26
C SER A 115 -14.05 12.77 -9.45
N HIS A 116 -13.95 13.15 -8.17
CA HIS A 116 -12.91 12.68 -7.27
C HIS A 116 -13.27 11.37 -6.56
N VAL A 117 -14.52 10.89 -6.63
CA VAL A 117 -14.94 9.67 -5.94
C VAL A 117 -14.30 8.45 -6.60
N ILE A 118 -13.64 7.62 -5.79
CA ILE A 118 -13.06 6.35 -6.25
C ILE A 118 -13.83 5.14 -5.72
N SER A 119 -14.38 5.21 -4.51
CA SER A 119 -15.14 4.11 -3.91
C SER A 119 -16.13 4.61 -2.84
N ASP A 120 -17.17 3.80 -2.61
CA ASP A 120 -18.14 3.99 -1.53
C ASP A 120 -17.66 3.31 -0.23
N ILE A 121 -17.96 3.93 0.90
CA ILE A 121 -17.78 3.38 2.25
C ILE A 121 -19.04 3.61 3.09
N GLN A 122 -19.14 2.93 4.24
CA GLN A 122 -20.35 2.89 5.07
C GLN A 122 -21.02 4.25 5.31
N ASN A 123 -20.24 5.32 5.55
CA ASN A 123 -20.74 6.66 5.88
C ASN A 123 -20.29 7.75 4.90
N GLY A 124 -19.77 7.38 3.73
CA GLY A 124 -19.00 8.32 2.93
C GLY A 124 -18.50 7.81 1.60
N TYR A 125 -17.43 8.45 1.14
CA TYR A 125 -16.66 8.08 -0.04
C TYR A 125 -15.16 8.15 0.26
N ILE A 126 -14.38 7.31 -0.40
CA ILE A 126 -12.97 7.62 -0.62
C ILE A 126 -12.87 8.50 -1.85
N LEU A 127 -12.09 9.58 -1.72
CA LEU A 127 -11.80 10.54 -2.77
C LEU A 127 -10.33 10.46 -3.16
N LYS A 128 -10.04 10.72 -4.43
CA LYS A 128 -8.69 11.02 -4.92
C LYS A 128 -8.67 12.43 -5.50
N VAL A 129 -7.92 13.33 -4.86
CA VAL A 129 -7.74 14.73 -5.29
C VAL A 129 -6.26 14.93 -5.60
N GLY A 130 -5.93 14.91 -6.90
CA GLY A 130 -4.53 14.84 -7.33
C GLY A 130 -3.90 13.49 -6.95
N GLU A 131 -2.83 13.53 -6.15
CA GLU A 131 -2.14 12.34 -5.63
C GLU A 131 -2.56 11.99 -4.19
N THR A 132 -3.45 12.78 -3.59
CA THR A 132 -3.87 12.61 -2.19
C THR A 132 -5.23 11.93 -2.10
N TYR A 133 -5.36 11.03 -1.14
CA TYR A 133 -6.59 10.31 -0.83
C TYR A 133 -7.25 10.89 0.42
N TYR A 134 -8.57 11.03 0.36
CA TYR A 134 -9.36 11.54 1.47
C TYR A 134 -10.60 10.69 1.73
N VAL A 135 -11.11 10.77 2.95
CA VAL A 135 -12.41 10.29 3.38
C VAL A 135 -13.36 11.47 3.42
N TYR A 136 -14.45 11.38 2.65
CA TYR A 136 -15.53 12.36 2.70
C TYR A 136 -16.77 11.75 3.32
N LEU A 137 -17.26 12.33 4.41
CA LEU A 137 -18.48 11.88 5.08
C LEU A 137 -19.72 12.47 4.40
N LYS A 138 -20.72 11.62 4.13
CA LYS A 138 -22.05 12.04 3.65
C LYS A 138 -22.80 12.85 4.71
N ASP A 139 -22.60 12.52 5.97
CA ASP A 139 -23.10 13.28 7.13
C ASP A 139 -21.98 13.44 8.16
N GLN A 140 -21.63 14.68 8.49
CA GLN A 140 -20.55 15.01 9.41
C GLN A 140 -20.81 14.54 10.85
N ASN A 141 -22.06 14.25 11.20
CA ASN A 141 -22.44 13.75 12.53
C ASN A 141 -22.33 12.22 12.66
N HIS A 142 -22.26 11.48 11.55
CA HIS A 142 -22.13 10.03 11.55
C HIS A 142 -20.66 9.62 11.40
N ARG A 143 -20.00 9.40 12.54
CA ARG A 143 -18.54 9.20 12.65
C ARG A 143 -18.18 7.83 13.24
N ASP A 144 -19.11 6.87 13.20
CA ASP A 144 -19.01 5.59 13.91
C ASP A 144 -17.80 4.75 13.49
N ASN A 145 -17.38 4.88 12.22
CA ASN A 145 -16.22 4.19 11.65
C ASN A 145 -14.93 5.03 11.67
N LEU A 146 -14.88 6.14 12.41
CA LEU A 146 -13.67 6.95 12.56
C LEU A 146 -12.94 6.66 13.87
N ARG A 147 -11.60 6.68 13.82
CA ARG A 147 -10.72 6.56 14.98
C ARG A 147 -9.61 7.60 14.95
N ALA A 148 -9.29 8.14 16.11
CA ALA A 148 -8.02 8.84 16.28
C ALA A 148 -6.94 7.77 16.47
N VAL A 149 -5.87 7.83 15.68
CA VAL A 149 -4.72 6.93 15.83
C VAL A 149 -3.67 7.66 16.65
N SER A 150 -3.32 7.12 17.81
CA SER A 150 -2.23 7.67 18.61
C SER A 150 -0.88 7.29 18.00
N GLU A 151 -0.05 8.28 17.74
CA GLU A 151 1.39 8.08 17.58
C GLU A 151 1.98 7.95 19.00
N GLU A 152 2.31 6.72 19.42
CA GLU A 152 3.09 6.46 20.65
C GLU A 152 4.60 6.47 20.37
#